data_AF-A0A6I9MV31-F1
#
_entry.id   AF-A0A6I9MV31-F1
#
_cell.length_a   1.000
_cell.length_b   1.000
_cell.length_c   1.000
_cell.angle_alpha   90.00
_cell.angle_beta   90.00
_cell.angle_gamma   90.00
#
_symmetry.space_group_name_H-M   'P 1'
#
loop_
_entity.id
_entity.type
_entity.pdbx_description
1 polymer ?
#
loop_
_entity_poly.entity_id
_entity_poly.type
_entity_poly.pdbx_seq_one_letter_code
_entity_poly.pdbx_strand_id
1 'polypeptide(L)'
;MSAYEDQNLLNVVKPETELLLNQRIWLELKTEGLDGNRFSIVTDSCWATSQSSPNGSLRYDLINSGCPNANDETVRMSGNGQGTSNVFSFNMFVFNGGNREIFLHCKLELCVRMGNSCQP
;
A
#
# COMPACT_ATOMS: atom_id res chain seq x y z
N MET A 1 -0.41 1.56 8.91
CA MET A 1 0.33 1.35 7.65
C MET A 1 1.79 1.51 7.97
N SER A 2 2.61 0.56 7.55
CA SER A 2 4.05 0.53 7.81
C SER A 2 4.79 0.13 6.54
N ALA A 3 5.93 0.74 6.26
CA ALA A 3 6.77 0.42 5.11
C ALA A 3 8.04 -0.33 5.55
N TYR A 4 8.53 -1.22 4.70
CA TYR A 4 9.65 -2.11 4.98
C TYR A 4 10.58 -2.21 3.77
N GLU A 5 11.88 -2.38 4.05
CA GLU A 5 12.92 -2.55 3.04
C GLU A 5 13.05 -4.00 2.55
N ASP A 6 12.33 -4.95 3.18
CA ASP A 6 12.36 -6.36 2.85
C ASP A 6 10.98 -7.03 2.89
N GLN A 7 10.85 -8.13 2.15
CA GLN A 7 9.60 -8.89 2.00
C GLN A 7 9.13 -9.61 3.28
N ASN A 8 10.02 -9.84 4.25
CA ASN A 8 9.68 -10.51 5.50
C ASN A 8 9.19 -9.52 6.56
N LEU A 9 9.11 -8.23 6.23
CA LEU A 9 8.60 -7.16 7.09
C LEU A 9 9.42 -7.00 8.38
N LEU A 10 10.75 -7.11 8.30
CA LEU A 10 11.64 -7.03 9.46
C LEU A 10 12.32 -5.66 9.55
N ASN A 11 12.71 -5.08 8.42
CA ASN A 11 13.46 -3.83 8.35
C ASN A 11 12.49 -2.68 8.03
N VAL A 12 12.00 -2.03 9.09
CA VAL A 12 11.04 -0.91 8.98
C VAL A 12 11.71 0.32 8.38
N VAL A 13 11.07 0.94 7.39
CA VAL A 13 11.45 2.26 6.87
C VAL A 13 11.10 3.32 7.91
N LYS A 14 12.10 4.11 8.29
CA LYS A 14 12.01 5.20 9.26
C LYS A 14 12.26 6.55 8.59
N PRO A 15 11.98 7.68 9.26
CA PRO A 15 12.27 9.01 8.70
C PRO A 15 13.73 9.20 8.26
N GLU A 16 14.66 8.55 8.93
CA GLU A 16 16.10 8.57 8.62
C GLU A 16 16.55 7.53 7.58
N THR A 17 15.67 6.63 7.13
CA THR A 17 16.02 5.62 6.14
C THR A 17 16.25 6.26 4.77
N GLU A 18 17.46 6.11 4.23
CA GLU A 18 17.78 6.54 2.88
C GLU A 18 17.26 5.52 1.86
N LEU A 19 16.17 5.87 1.17
CA LEU A 19 15.61 5.05 0.09
C LEU A 19 16.21 5.45 -1.26
N LEU A 20 16.65 4.44 -2.02
CA LEU A 20 17.19 4.64 -3.35
C LEU A 20 16.09 4.60 -4.41
N LEU A 21 16.28 5.32 -5.52
CA LEU A 21 15.42 5.18 -6.69
C LEU A 21 15.45 3.73 -7.18
N ASN A 22 14.29 3.25 -7.62
CA ASN A 22 14.09 1.87 -8.07
C ASN A 22 14.33 0.79 -7.00
N GLN A 23 14.57 1.16 -5.73
CA GLN A 23 14.57 0.22 -4.60
C GLN A 23 13.15 -0.27 -4.37
N ARG A 24 12.96 -1.58 -4.30
CA ARG A 24 11.67 -2.16 -3.92
C ARG A 24 11.44 -1.98 -2.42
N ILE A 25 10.25 -1.52 -2.06
CA ILE A 25 9.78 -1.48 -0.68
C ILE A 25 8.45 -2.23 -0.55
N TRP A 26 8.15 -2.72 0.64
CA TRP A 26 6.94 -3.45 0.98
C TRP A 26 6.10 -2.62 1.96
N LEU A 27 4.81 -2.47 1.67
CA LEU A 27 3.87 -1.73 2.49
C LEU A 27 2.88 -2.70 3.12
N GLU A 28 2.86 -2.74 4.45
CA GLU A 28 1.86 -3.46 5.23
C GLU A 28 0.71 -2.52 5.59
N LEU A 29 -0.50 -2.90 5.17
CA LEU A 29 -1.76 -2.30 5.55
C LEU A 29 -2.44 -3.24 6.53
N LYS A 30 -2.46 -2.85 7.81
CA LYS A 30 -2.98 -3.67 8.89
C LYS A 30 -3.91 -2.86 9.78
N THR A 31 -4.96 -3.52 10.25
CA THR A 31 -5.88 -3.00 11.27
C THR A 31 -5.72 -3.76 12.58
N GLU A 32 -5.73 -3.06 13.70
CA GLU A 32 -5.70 -3.66 15.04
C GLU A 32 -7.11 -3.76 15.62
N GLY A 33 -7.35 -4.74 16.49
CA GLY A 33 -8.64 -4.91 17.19
C GLY A 33 -9.76 -5.55 16.37
N LEU A 34 -9.54 -5.92 15.11
CA LEU A 34 -10.51 -6.68 14.32
C LEU A 34 -10.41 -8.19 14.59
N ASP A 35 -11.57 -8.84 14.67
CA ASP A 35 -11.67 -10.29 14.67
C ASP A 35 -11.51 -10.83 13.25
N GLY A 36 -10.33 -11.38 12.95
CA GLY A 36 -10.00 -11.92 11.63
C GLY A 36 -10.86 -13.10 11.19
N ASN A 37 -11.65 -13.72 12.08
CA ASN A 37 -12.62 -14.74 11.70
C ASN A 37 -13.92 -14.12 11.15
N ARG A 38 -14.24 -12.88 11.54
CA ARG A 38 -15.45 -12.18 11.12
C ARG A 38 -15.19 -11.14 10.04
N PHE A 39 -14.00 -10.56 10.01
CA PHE A 39 -13.66 -9.47 9.12
C PHE A 39 -12.35 -9.73 8.36
N SER A 40 -12.33 -9.32 7.10
CA SER A 40 -11.13 -9.07 6.32
C SER A 40 -11.05 -7.60 5.96
N ILE A 41 -9.86 -7.11 5.63
CA ILE A 41 -9.68 -5.80 5.01
C ILE A 41 -9.40 -5.96 3.52
N VAL A 42 -10.01 -5.11 2.71
CA VAL A 42 -9.77 -5.02 1.28
C VAL A 42 -9.10 -3.68 0.99
N THR A 43 -7.94 -3.72 0.38
CA THR A 43 -7.27 -2.52 -0.14
C THR A 43 -7.95 -2.15 -1.44
N ASP A 44 -8.79 -1.12 -1.44
CA ASP A 44 -9.52 -0.68 -2.64
C ASP A 44 -8.59 0.15 -3.55
N SER A 45 -7.97 1.18 -2.99
CA SER A 45 -7.03 2.04 -3.72
C SER A 45 -5.87 2.49 -2.85
N CYS A 46 -4.70 2.63 -3.46
CA CYS A 46 -3.52 3.23 -2.85
C CYS A 46 -2.81 4.09 -3.88
N TRP A 47 -2.34 5.26 -3.46
CA TRP A 47 -1.67 6.21 -4.33
C TRP A 47 -0.62 7.01 -3.56
N ALA A 48 0.35 7.52 -4.30
CA ALA A 48 1.33 8.45 -3.79
C ALA A 48 1.01 9.88 -4.24
N THR A 49 1.41 10.86 -3.43
CA THR A 49 1.39 12.28 -3.78
C THR A 49 2.73 12.94 -3.45
N SER A 50 3.05 14.05 -4.13
CA SER A 50 4.26 14.85 -3.85
C SER A 50 4.10 15.81 -2.65
N GLN A 51 2.95 15.78 -1.98
CA GLN A 51 2.55 16.65 -0.88
C GLN A 51 1.77 15.81 0.14
N SER A 52 1.71 16.24 1.39
CA SER A 52 1.00 15.52 2.45
C SER A 52 -0.51 15.38 2.23
N SER A 53 -1.12 16.23 1.40
CA SER A 53 -2.53 16.13 1.06
C SER A 53 -2.82 14.90 0.19
N PRO A 54 -3.82 14.07 0.52
CA PRO A 54 -4.25 12.96 -0.33
C PRO A 54 -4.82 13.42 -1.68
N ASN A 55 -5.24 14.68 -1.77
CA ASN A 55 -5.76 15.32 -2.98
C ASN A 55 -4.72 16.21 -3.67
N GLY A 56 -3.42 15.94 -3.45
CA GLY A 56 -2.33 16.65 -4.11
C GLY A 56 -2.43 16.59 -5.63
N SER A 57 -1.94 17.64 -6.31
CA SER A 57 -2.04 17.77 -7.76
C SER A 57 -1.20 16.75 -8.54
N LEU A 58 -0.03 16.37 -7.99
CA LEU A 58 0.79 15.28 -8.51
C LEU A 58 0.45 14.00 -7.74
N ARG A 59 -0.15 13.05 -8.45
CA ARG A 59 -0.63 11.77 -7.93
C ARG A 59 -0.13 10.63 -8.80
N TYR A 60 0.22 9.51 -8.17
CA TYR A 60 0.56 8.27 -8.85
C TYR A 60 -0.18 7.10 -8.21
N ASP A 61 -1.04 6.42 -8.98
CA ASP A 61 -1.83 5.30 -8.48
C ASP A 61 -1.00 4.01 -8.45
N LEU A 62 -1.01 3.32 -7.32
CA LEU A 62 -0.31 2.06 -7.09
C LEU A 62 -1.28 0.88 -7.12
N ILE A 63 -2.41 1.02 -6.43
CA ILE A 63 -3.50 0.04 -6.38
C ILE A 63 -4.78 0.73 -6.86
N ASN A 64 -5.49 0.09 -7.80
CA ASN A 64 -6.75 0.54 -8.38
C ASN A 64 -7.80 -0.57 -8.27
N SER A 65 -8.91 -0.29 -7.60
CA SER A 65 -10.04 -1.22 -7.43
C SER A 65 -9.60 -2.62 -7.00
N GLY A 66 -8.77 -2.71 -5.97
CA GLY A 66 -8.30 -3.99 -5.44
C GLY A 66 -7.05 -4.56 -6.11
N CYS A 67 -6.65 -4.05 -7.27
CA CYS A 67 -5.61 -4.64 -8.12
C CYS A 67 -4.38 -3.73 -8.29
N PRO A 68 -3.17 -4.28 -8.48
CA PRO A 68 -2.01 -3.51 -8.89
C PRO A 68 -2.27 -2.67 -10.15
N ASN A 69 -1.71 -1.47 -10.22
CA ASN A 69 -1.78 -0.63 -11.42
C ASN A 69 -1.15 -1.36 -12.62
N ALA A 70 -1.96 -1.66 -13.64
CA ALA A 70 -1.52 -2.41 -14.82
C ALA A 70 -0.42 -1.70 -15.64
N ASN A 71 -0.25 -0.39 -15.46
CA ASN A 71 0.80 0.39 -16.13
C ASN A 71 2.13 0.41 -15.35
N ASP A 72 2.19 -0.20 -14.16
CA ASP A 72 3.38 -0.30 -13.33
C ASP A 72 3.67 -1.75 -12.96
N GLU A 73 4.60 -2.36 -13.70
CA GLU A 73 5.01 -3.75 -13.50
C GLU A 73 5.80 -3.97 -12.19
N THR A 74 6.19 -2.89 -11.51
CA THR A 74 6.90 -2.98 -10.22
C THR A 74 5.95 -3.21 -9.05
N VAL A 75 4.66 -2.87 -9.22
CA VAL A 75 3.65 -3.07 -8.18
C VAL A 75 3.25 -4.54 -8.12
N ARG A 76 3.36 -5.14 -6.94
CA ARG A 76 2.96 -6.54 -6.68
C ARG A 76 2.14 -6.60 -5.41
N MET A 77 1.03 -7.33 -5.44
CA MET A 77 0.20 -7.57 -4.26
C MET A 77 0.36 -9.01 -3.81
N SER A 78 0.72 -9.23 -2.54
CA SER A 78 0.87 -10.57 -1.96
C SER A 78 -0.49 -11.21 -1.67
N GLY A 79 -1.50 -10.39 -1.40
CA GLY A 79 -2.88 -10.81 -1.15
C GLY A 79 -3.75 -9.62 -0.76
N ASN A 80 -5.05 -9.71 -1.05
CA ASN A 80 -6.04 -8.69 -0.74
C ASN A 80 -7.34 -9.36 -0.27
N GLY A 81 -7.87 -8.99 0.91
CA GLY A 81 -9.13 -9.53 1.43
C GLY A 81 -9.04 -10.87 2.16
N GLN A 82 -7.83 -11.39 2.41
CA GLN A 82 -7.63 -12.72 3.01
C GLN A 82 -7.59 -12.72 4.55
N GLY A 83 -7.44 -11.54 5.15
CA GLY A 83 -7.39 -11.36 6.60
C GLY A 83 -7.39 -9.88 6.96
N THR A 84 -6.85 -9.55 8.13
CA THR A 84 -6.81 -8.18 8.67
C THR A 84 -5.49 -7.44 8.38
N SER A 85 -4.66 -8.03 7.51
CA SER A 85 -3.44 -7.42 6.96
C SER A 85 -3.33 -7.74 5.48
N ASN A 86 -2.96 -6.73 4.69
CA ASN A 86 -2.62 -6.86 3.27
C ASN A 86 -1.22 -6.28 3.05
N VAL A 87 -0.45 -6.92 2.16
CA VAL A 87 0.89 -6.45 1.79
C VAL A 87 0.95 -6.28 0.29
N PHE A 88 1.49 -5.14 -0.15
CA PHE A 88 1.93 -4.96 -1.52
C PHE A 88 3.31 -4.31 -1.55
N SER A 89 4.00 -4.42 -2.67
CA SER A 89 5.30 -3.81 -2.89
C SER A 89 5.29 -2.97 -4.16
N PHE A 90 6.16 -1.98 -4.23
CA PHE A 90 6.42 -1.18 -5.43
C PHE A 90 7.87 -0.69 -5.41
N ASN A 91 8.37 -0.23 -6.54
CA ASN A 91 9.71 0.35 -6.60
C ASN A 91 9.65 1.86 -6.33
N MET A 92 10.59 2.36 -5.54
CA MET A 92 10.66 3.77 -5.17
C MET A 92 10.92 4.68 -6.37
N PHE A 93 10.27 5.83 -6.36
CA PHE A 93 10.33 6.85 -7.39
C PHE A 93 10.27 8.25 -6.76
N VAL A 94 10.46 9.26 -7.59
CA VAL A 94 10.26 10.67 -7.23
C VAL A 94 9.39 11.34 -8.27
N PHE A 95 8.60 12.32 -7.85
CA PHE A 95 7.83 13.14 -8.78
C PHE A 95 8.73 14.17 -9.46
N ASN A 96 8.62 14.32 -10.78
CA ASN A 96 9.29 15.40 -11.48
C ASN A 96 8.67 16.75 -11.10
N GLY A 97 9.51 17.75 -10.79
CA GLY A 97 9.05 19.08 -10.38
C GLY A 97 8.44 19.17 -8.98
N GLY A 98 8.54 18.12 -8.17
CA GLY A 98 8.16 18.10 -6.75
C GLY A 98 9.37 18.03 -5.81
N ASN A 99 9.10 17.96 -4.50
CA ASN A 99 10.10 17.60 -3.51
C ASN A 99 10.50 16.12 -3.66
N ARG A 100 11.64 15.73 -3.08
CA ARG A 100 12.11 14.32 -3.07
C ARG A 100 11.32 13.41 -2.13
N GLU A 101 10.36 13.98 -1.41
CA GLU A 101 9.47 13.27 -0.50
C GLU A 101 8.22 12.78 -1.26
N ILE A 102 7.78 11.58 -0.93
CA ILE A 102 6.49 11.05 -1.39
C ILE A 102 5.63 10.72 -0.16
N PHE A 103 4.33 10.93 -0.30
CA PHE A 103 3.34 10.63 0.73
C PHE A 103 2.42 9.54 0.22
N LEU A 104 2.26 8.47 0.99
CA LEU A 104 1.41 7.34 0.62
C LEU A 104 0.05 7.45 1.28
N HIS A 105 -0.99 7.16 0.51
CA HIS A 105 -2.38 7.18 0.94
C HIS A 105 -3.06 5.90 0.49
N CYS A 106 -3.95 5.36 1.30
CA CYS A 106 -4.73 4.18 0.95
C CYS A 106 -6.16 4.31 1.46
N LYS A 107 -7.11 3.82 0.67
CA LYS A 107 -8.50 3.58 1.05
C LYS A 107 -8.67 2.08 1.27
N LEU A 108 -9.10 1.72 2.48
CA LEU A 108 -9.39 0.35 2.89
C LEU A 108 -10.89 0.18 3.12
N GLU A 109 -11.40 -1.01 2.82
CA GLU A 109 -12.78 -1.40 3.06
C GLU A 109 -12.83 -2.61 3.99
N LEU A 110 -13.80 -2.62 4.89
CA LEU A 110 -14.06 -3.75 5.79
C LEU A 110 -15.01 -4.73 5.09
N CYS A 111 -14.58 -5.98 4.98
CA CYS A 111 -15.39 -7.06 4.42
C CYS A 111 -15.82 -8.03 5.52
N VAL A 112 -17.11 -8.37 5.57
CA VAL A 112 -17.67 -9.35 6.50
C VAL A 112 -17.56 -10.76 5.91
N ARG A 113 -16.85 -11.66 6.59
CA ARG A 113 -16.52 -13.02 6.12
C ARG A 113 -17.64 -14.06 6.28
N MET A 114 -18.90 -13.66 6.49
CA MET A 114 -20.04 -14.56 6.71
C MET A 114 -20.46 -15.34 5.44
N GLY A 115 -19.55 -16.14 4.89
CA GLY A 115 -19.75 -16.90 3.65
C GLY A 115 -19.46 -16.12 2.36
N ASN A 116 -19.07 -14.85 2.45
CA ASN A 116 -18.71 -14.01 1.30
C ASN A 116 -17.24 -14.17 0.92
N SER A 117 -16.94 -14.10 -0.39
CA SER A 117 -15.58 -13.83 -0.85
C SER A 117 -15.26 -12.36 -0.63
N CYS A 118 -14.13 -12.10 0.05
CA CYS A 118 -13.60 -10.75 0.25
C CYS A 118 -12.47 -10.43 -0.72
N GLN A 119 -12.09 -11.37 -1.59
CA GLN A 119 -11.07 -11.15 -2.60
C GLN A 119 -11.67 -10.35 -3.77
N PRO A 120 -10.99 -9.29 -4.26
CA PRO A 120 -11.40 -8.55 -5.46
C PRO A 120 -11.45 -9.40 -6.72
#